data_AF-A0A7V4GGA2-F1
#
_entry.id   AF-A0A7V4GGA2-F1
#
_cell.length_a   1.000
_cell.length_b   1.000
_cell.length_c   1.000
_cell.angle_alpha   90.00
_cell.angle_beta   90.00
_cell.angle_gamma   90.00
#
_symmetry.space_group_name_H-M   'P 1'
#
loop_
_entity.id
_entity.type
_entity.pdbx_description
1 polymer ?
#
loop_
_entity_poly.entity_id
_entity_poly.type
_entity_poly.pdbx_seq_one_letter_code
_entity_poly.pdbx_strand_id
1 'polypeptide(L)'
;MDERHAPDSIDPPYRSVISADPPLTRTRDDHNISPVIDKRTLWKDDEKTRPVFAHRADHFVYDEDGRVSCICPATGEQRDLFFVGFERARGTLKYRCPAAACGLTCAGRPICERQADVGSFGRVIRVPLDLDRRIFTPIARPTAKWKKAYNRRSSVERVNSRIDQVLQFERHTIRGHAKMQTRVTLALIVMLTMALGRIRANQAEFMRSLTAPVRRVA
;
A
#
# COMPACT_ATOMS: atom_id res chain seq x y z
N MET A 1 -23.83 -26.11 52.25
CA MET A 1 -24.34 -25.78 50.91
C MET A 1 -24.36 -24.27 50.85
N ASP A 2 -23.23 -23.67 50.49
CA ASP A 2 -23.09 -22.22 50.32
C ASP A 2 -22.92 -21.95 48.83
N GLU A 3 -24.02 -21.55 48.18
CA GLU A 3 -24.02 -21.03 46.81
C GLU A 3 -23.42 -19.61 46.85
N ARG A 4 -22.11 -19.54 46.63
CA ARG A 4 -21.43 -18.26 46.36
C ARG A 4 -21.79 -17.81 44.94
N HIS A 5 -22.71 -16.84 44.88
CA HIS A 5 -22.96 -15.98 43.73
C HIS A 5 -21.63 -15.40 43.23
N ALA A 6 -21.24 -15.75 42.00
CA ALA A 6 -20.15 -15.07 41.30
C ALA A 6 -20.68 -13.70 40.82
N PRO A 7 -19.98 -12.59 41.07
CA PRO A 7 -20.41 -11.29 40.58
C PRO A 7 -20.27 -11.22 39.06
N ASP A 8 -21.33 -10.74 38.40
CA ASP A 8 -21.39 -10.43 36.98
C ASP A 8 -20.13 -9.65 36.54
N SER A 9 -19.40 -10.23 35.58
CA SER A 9 -18.26 -9.56 34.95
C SER A 9 -18.77 -8.34 34.18
N ILE A 10 -18.57 -7.16 34.76
CA ILE A 10 -18.73 -5.89 34.05
C ILE A 10 -17.66 -5.85 32.96
N ASP A 11 -18.05 -6.19 31.73
CA ASP A 11 -17.20 -6.04 30.56
C ASP A 11 -16.89 -4.55 30.35
N PRO A 12 -15.61 -4.14 30.22
CA PRO A 12 -15.27 -2.74 30.04
C PRO A 12 -15.76 -2.25 28.66
N PRO A 13 -16.37 -1.05 28.56
CA PRO A 13 -17.12 -0.60 27.38
C PRO A 13 -16.29 -0.27 26.13
N TYR A 14 -15.02 -0.68 26.05
CA TYR A 14 -14.13 -0.31 24.94
C TYR A 14 -13.75 -1.48 23.99
N ARG A 15 -14.28 -2.69 24.19
CA ARG A 15 -13.81 -3.88 23.45
C ARG A 15 -14.37 -4.08 22.03
N SER A 16 -15.06 -3.12 21.43
CA SER A 16 -15.83 -3.36 20.19
C SER A 16 -15.32 -2.70 18.89
N VAL A 17 -14.12 -2.10 18.82
CA VAL A 17 -13.68 -1.43 17.56
C VAL A 17 -12.26 -1.80 17.08
N ILE A 18 -11.69 -2.92 17.53
CA ILE A 18 -10.46 -3.44 16.91
C ILE A 18 -10.78 -4.84 16.38
N SER A 19 -11.26 -4.91 15.14
CA SER A 19 -11.21 -6.15 14.36
C SER A 19 -9.78 -6.68 14.38
N ALA A 20 -9.61 -7.98 14.50
CA ALA A 20 -8.31 -8.67 14.57
C ALA A 20 -7.39 -8.43 13.35
N ASP A 21 -7.88 -7.76 12.30
CA ASP A 21 -7.12 -7.44 11.10
C ASP A 21 -6.35 -6.12 11.22
N PRO A 22 -5.05 -6.09 10.87
CA PRO A 22 -4.25 -4.88 10.97
C PRO A 22 -4.80 -3.78 10.04
N PRO A 23 -4.79 -2.49 10.45
CA PRO A 23 -5.50 -1.40 9.76
C PRO A 23 -5.20 -1.24 8.27
N LEU A 24 -4.05 -1.73 7.80
CA LEU A 24 -3.68 -1.73 6.38
C LEU A 24 -4.57 -2.64 5.52
N THR A 25 -5.07 -3.75 6.05
CA THR A 25 -5.89 -4.71 5.30
C THR A 25 -7.26 -4.14 4.97
N ARG A 26 -7.85 -3.40 5.90
CA ARG A 26 -9.20 -2.83 5.79
C ARG A 26 -9.33 -1.64 4.86
N THR A 27 -8.24 -0.87 4.66
CA THR A 27 -8.29 0.36 3.85
C THR A 27 -8.75 0.13 2.40
N ARG A 28 -8.38 -1.00 1.81
CA ARG A 28 -8.78 -1.32 0.43
C ARG A 28 -10.23 -1.78 0.36
N ASP A 29 -10.64 -2.65 1.27
CA ASP A 29 -11.94 -3.30 1.21
C ASP A 29 -13.06 -2.34 1.63
N ASP A 30 -12.82 -1.54 2.67
CA ASP A 30 -13.81 -0.64 3.25
C ASP A 30 -13.90 0.70 2.47
N HIS A 31 -12.80 1.15 1.86
CA HIS A 31 -12.71 2.52 1.31
C HIS A 31 -12.16 2.60 -0.11
N ASN A 32 -11.86 1.45 -0.75
CA ASN A 32 -11.22 1.40 -2.07
C ASN A 32 -9.90 2.18 -2.15
N ILE A 33 -9.21 2.37 -1.02
CA ILE A 33 -7.93 3.07 -0.95
C ILE A 33 -6.80 2.07 -1.23
N SER A 34 -5.85 2.44 -2.09
CA SER A 34 -4.64 1.62 -2.29
C SER A 34 -3.56 2.07 -1.30
N PRO A 35 -3.14 1.22 -0.34
CA PRO A 35 -2.10 1.59 0.60
C PRO A 35 -0.77 1.72 -0.15
N VAL A 36 -0.15 2.89 -0.08
CA VAL A 36 1.21 3.15 -0.59
C VAL A 36 2.08 3.54 0.59
N ILE A 37 2.40 2.54 1.41
CA ILE A 37 3.15 2.69 2.64
C ILE A 37 4.33 1.73 2.57
N ASP A 38 5.51 2.29 2.79
CA ASP A 38 6.71 1.48 2.83
C ASP A 38 6.75 0.63 4.10
N LYS A 39 7.42 -0.51 4.04
CA LYS A 39 7.48 -1.45 5.15
C LYS A 39 8.91 -1.64 5.61
N ARG A 40 9.05 -1.98 6.88
CA ARG A 40 10.32 -2.48 7.40
C ARG A 40 10.54 -3.93 6.94
N THR A 41 11.80 -4.29 6.68
CA THR A 41 12.24 -5.68 6.50
C THR A 41 12.13 -6.42 7.83
N LEU A 42 11.31 -7.46 7.86
CA LEU A 42 10.97 -8.22 9.07
C LEU A 42 11.39 -9.70 8.98
N TRP A 43 11.71 -10.22 7.80
CA TRP A 43 12.22 -11.59 7.70
C TRP A 43 13.60 -11.65 8.38
N LYS A 44 13.72 -12.54 9.38
CA LYS A 44 14.90 -12.65 10.24
C LYS A 44 15.78 -13.83 9.87
N ASP A 45 15.18 -14.85 9.28
CA ASP A 45 15.86 -16.06 8.85
C ASP A 45 16.55 -15.74 7.51
N ASP A 46 17.69 -16.35 7.20
CA ASP A 46 18.43 -16.17 5.93
C ASP A 46 17.62 -16.56 4.67
N GLU A 47 16.32 -16.84 4.81
CA GLU A 47 15.34 -17.06 3.77
C GLU A 47 15.18 -15.82 2.88
N LYS A 48 15.73 -15.91 1.67
CA LYS A 48 15.61 -14.85 0.65
C LYS A 48 14.25 -14.84 -0.04
N THR A 49 13.57 -15.99 -0.09
CA THR A 49 12.33 -16.15 -0.86
C THR A 49 11.41 -17.20 -0.25
N ARG A 50 10.10 -17.06 -0.47
CA ARG A 50 9.06 -18.03 -0.09
C ARG A 50 8.25 -18.48 -1.32
N PRO A 51 7.70 -19.71 -1.33
CA PRO A 51 6.87 -20.17 -2.44
C PRO A 51 5.57 -19.38 -2.51
N VAL A 52 5.16 -18.97 -3.72
CA VAL A 52 3.88 -18.24 -3.90
C VAL A 52 2.67 -19.11 -3.59
N PHE A 53 2.77 -20.41 -3.86
CA PHE A 53 1.70 -21.37 -3.58
C PHE A 53 2.24 -22.51 -2.73
N ALA A 54 2.04 -22.44 -1.41
CA ALA A 54 2.55 -23.45 -0.47
C ALA A 54 2.00 -24.87 -0.72
N HIS A 55 0.79 -24.97 -1.28
CA HIS A 55 0.08 -26.26 -1.45
C HIS A 55 0.33 -26.94 -2.80
N ARG A 56 1.16 -26.37 -3.68
CA ARG A 56 1.52 -26.99 -4.95
C ARG A 56 3.01 -26.87 -5.21
N ALA A 57 3.62 -27.96 -5.67
CA ALA A 57 5.00 -27.94 -6.14
C ALA A 57 5.05 -27.10 -7.42
N ASP A 58 5.51 -25.86 -7.29
CA ASP A 58 5.61 -24.91 -8.39
C ASP A 58 6.90 -24.11 -8.28
N HIS A 59 7.31 -23.52 -9.39
CA HIS A 59 8.60 -22.86 -9.53
C HIS A 59 8.54 -21.36 -9.21
N PHE A 60 7.48 -20.89 -8.56
CA PHE A 60 7.26 -19.47 -8.30
C PHE A 60 7.52 -19.12 -6.85
N VAL A 61 8.36 -18.12 -6.66
CA VAL A 61 8.77 -17.62 -5.36
C VAL A 61 8.55 -16.10 -5.29
N TYR A 62 8.46 -15.58 -4.08
CA TYR A 62 8.44 -14.15 -3.84
C TYR A 62 9.41 -13.78 -2.71
N ASP A 63 9.92 -12.56 -2.77
CA ASP A 63 10.77 -12.00 -1.71
C ASP A 63 9.95 -11.10 -0.77
N GLU A 64 10.61 -10.64 0.29
CA GLU A 64 9.96 -9.75 1.23
C GLU A 64 9.53 -8.42 0.58
N ASP A 65 10.23 -7.95 -0.45
CA ASP A 65 9.91 -6.70 -1.14
C ASP A 65 8.73 -6.81 -2.11
N GLY A 66 8.18 -8.01 -2.30
CA GLY A 66 7.05 -8.29 -3.18
C GLY A 66 7.44 -8.44 -4.64
N ARG A 67 8.71 -8.70 -4.93
CA ARG A 67 9.12 -9.25 -6.23
C ARG A 67 8.63 -10.69 -6.30
N VAL A 68 8.13 -11.05 -7.46
CA VAL A 68 7.68 -12.41 -7.75
C VAL A 68 8.57 -12.91 -8.87
N SER A 69 9.22 -14.04 -8.65
CA SER A 69 10.21 -14.62 -9.54
C SER A 69 9.86 -16.06 -9.85
N CYS A 70 10.35 -16.58 -10.97
CA CYS A 70 10.35 -18.02 -11.27
C CYS A 70 11.76 -18.58 -11.18
N ILE A 71 11.87 -19.84 -10.76
CA ILE A 71 13.11 -20.63 -10.79
C ILE A 71 13.06 -21.54 -12.01
N CYS A 72 14.08 -21.50 -12.87
CA CYS A 72 14.12 -22.35 -14.06
C CYS A 72 14.22 -23.83 -13.66
N PRO A 73 13.30 -24.73 -14.10
CA PRO A 73 13.36 -26.15 -13.73
C PRO A 73 14.56 -26.89 -14.33
N ALA A 74 15.16 -26.37 -15.40
CA ALA A 74 16.32 -26.99 -16.06
C ALA A 74 17.67 -26.49 -15.51
N THR A 75 17.76 -25.22 -15.11
CA THR A 75 19.04 -24.58 -14.75
C THR A 75 19.10 -24.05 -13.33
N GLY A 76 17.98 -24.01 -12.60
CA GLY A 76 17.88 -23.41 -11.27
C GLY A 76 17.94 -21.87 -11.25
N GLU A 77 18.05 -21.22 -12.40
CA GLU A 77 18.20 -19.76 -12.48
C GLU A 77 16.91 -19.03 -12.09
N GLN A 78 16.99 -18.12 -11.13
CA GLN A 78 15.89 -17.27 -10.68
C GLN A 78 15.75 -16.03 -11.59
N ARG A 79 14.53 -15.75 -12.06
CA ARG A 79 14.22 -14.57 -12.87
C ARG A 79 12.92 -13.91 -12.41
N ASP A 80 12.92 -12.58 -12.35
CA ASP A 80 11.72 -11.82 -12.02
C ASP A 80 10.64 -12.02 -13.10
N LEU A 81 9.41 -12.24 -12.64
CA LEU A 81 8.28 -12.39 -13.53
C LEU A 81 7.86 -11.05 -14.11
N PHE A 82 7.31 -11.08 -15.32
CA PHE A 82 6.81 -9.88 -15.96
C PHE A 82 5.44 -9.51 -15.37
N PHE A 83 5.38 -8.35 -14.70
CA PHE A 83 4.13 -7.82 -14.15
C PHE A 83 3.20 -7.34 -15.26
N VAL A 84 1.98 -7.87 -15.31
CA VAL A 84 0.97 -7.51 -16.31
C VAL A 84 0.00 -6.46 -15.77
N GLY A 85 -0.43 -6.60 -14.51
CA GLY A 85 -1.36 -5.64 -13.92
C GLY A 85 -2.10 -6.19 -12.71
N PHE A 86 -2.92 -5.33 -12.11
CA PHE A 86 -3.81 -5.68 -11.00
C PHE A 86 -5.22 -5.99 -11.54
N GLU A 87 -5.73 -7.19 -11.26
CA GLU A 87 -7.08 -7.62 -11.64
C GLU A 87 -8.05 -7.33 -10.47
N ARG A 88 -8.71 -6.15 -10.51
CA ARG A 88 -9.59 -5.68 -9.41
C ARG A 88 -10.67 -6.69 -9.01
N ALA A 89 -11.35 -7.28 -10.00
CA ALA A 89 -12.44 -8.23 -9.74
C ALA A 89 -11.99 -9.52 -9.04
N ARG A 90 -10.71 -9.87 -9.16
CA ARG A 90 -10.14 -11.09 -8.55
C ARG A 90 -9.31 -10.82 -7.31
N GLY A 91 -8.98 -9.55 -7.02
CA GLY A 91 -8.07 -9.21 -5.94
C GLY A 91 -6.67 -9.81 -6.15
N THR A 92 -6.20 -9.90 -7.40
CA THR A 92 -4.92 -10.57 -7.72
C THR A 92 -3.99 -9.69 -8.55
N LEU A 93 -2.70 -9.81 -8.30
CA LEU A 93 -1.63 -9.31 -9.17
C LEU A 93 -1.31 -10.36 -10.23
N LYS A 94 -1.47 -9.99 -11.50
CA LYS A 94 -1.22 -10.85 -12.65
C LYS A 94 0.23 -10.68 -13.12
N TYR A 95 0.92 -11.80 -13.24
CA TYR A 95 2.25 -11.88 -13.81
C TYR A 95 2.29 -12.94 -14.92
N ARG A 96 3.28 -12.85 -15.80
CA ARG A 96 3.52 -13.83 -16.86
C ARG A 96 5.00 -14.20 -16.97
N CYS A 97 5.27 -15.29 -17.67
CA CYS A 97 6.61 -15.77 -17.96
C CYS A 97 7.48 -14.65 -18.59
N PRO A 98 8.67 -14.35 -18.03
CA PRO A 98 9.56 -13.33 -18.57
C PRO A 98 10.09 -13.72 -19.95
N ALA A 99 10.36 -15.01 -20.18
CA ALA A 99 10.82 -15.50 -21.49
C ALA A 99 9.81 -15.22 -22.61
N ALA A 100 8.52 -15.40 -22.33
CA ALA A 100 7.46 -15.09 -23.31
C ALA A 100 7.19 -13.58 -23.44
N ALA A 101 7.37 -12.80 -22.37
CA ALA A 101 7.11 -11.36 -22.39
C ALA A 101 8.24 -10.56 -23.04
N CYS A 102 9.49 -10.91 -22.75
CA CYS A 102 10.70 -10.20 -23.18
C CYS A 102 11.43 -10.89 -24.33
N GLY A 103 10.96 -12.05 -24.79
CA GLY A 103 11.59 -12.80 -25.88
C GLY A 103 12.92 -13.48 -25.49
N LEU A 104 13.10 -13.81 -24.21
CA LEU A 104 14.34 -14.43 -23.71
C LEU A 104 14.38 -15.93 -24.03
N THR A 105 15.57 -16.45 -24.37
CA THR A 105 15.79 -17.89 -24.48
C THR A 105 15.90 -18.52 -23.09
N CYS A 106 14.96 -19.41 -22.75
CA CYS A 106 14.93 -20.09 -21.44
C CYS A 106 14.88 -21.61 -21.65
N ALA A 107 15.89 -22.33 -21.17
CA ALA A 107 15.99 -23.78 -21.30
C ALA A 107 14.82 -24.53 -20.62
N GLY A 108 14.29 -23.99 -19.51
CA GLY A 108 13.16 -24.58 -18.80
C GLY A 108 11.78 -24.26 -19.40
N ARG A 109 11.71 -23.45 -20.46
CA ARG A 109 10.42 -23.00 -21.03
C ARG A 109 9.52 -24.16 -21.48
N PRO A 110 9.99 -25.17 -22.23
CA PRO A 110 9.14 -26.29 -22.65
C PRO A 110 8.60 -27.10 -21.45
N ILE A 111 9.33 -27.17 -20.34
CA ILE A 111 8.89 -27.85 -19.12
C ILE A 111 7.76 -27.04 -18.47
N CYS A 112 7.95 -25.74 -18.29
CA CYS A 112 6.95 -24.83 -17.74
C CYS A 112 5.67 -24.78 -18.60
N GLU A 113 5.81 -24.82 -19.93
CA GLU A 113 4.67 -24.80 -20.87
C GLU A 113 3.94 -26.15 -20.95
N ARG A 114 4.54 -27.27 -20.53
CA ARG A 114 3.82 -28.56 -20.37
C ARG A 114 3.01 -28.64 -19.08
N GLN A 115 3.42 -27.90 -18.04
CA GLN A 115 2.76 -27.89 -16.74
C GLN A 115 1.50 -27.02 -16.69
N ALA A 116 1.21 -26.26 -17.75
CA ALA A 116 0.05 -25.39 -17.84
C ALA A 116 -0.35 -25.23 -19.31
N ASP A 117 -1.64 -25.17 -19.61
CA ASP A 117 -2.11 -24.83 -20.95
C ASP A 117 -1.79 -23.36 -21.26
N VAL A 118 -0.83 -23.12 -22.16
CA VAL A 118 -0.26 -21.79 -22.42
C VAL A 118 0.00 -21.58 -23.91
N GLY A 119 -0.46 -20.45 -24.43
CA GLY A 119 -0.13 -19.99 -25.78
C GLY A 119 1.10 -19.08 -25.82
N SER A 120 1.19 -18.23 -26.85
CA SER A 120 2.28 -17.24 -27.03
C SER A 120 2.42 -16.24 -25.86
N PHE A 121 1.39 -16.09 -25.05
CA PHE A 121 1.43 -15.27 -23.84
C PHE A 121 2.30 -15.87 -22.72
N GLY A 122 2.61 -17.17 -22.81
CA GLY A 122 3.35 -17.91 -21.80
C GLY A 122 2.57 -18.12 -20.50
N ARG A 123 3.19 -18.85 -19.56
CA ARG A 123 2.58 -19.19 -18.28
C ARG A 123 2.22 -17.96 -17.46
N VAL A 124 0.97 -17.90 -17.01
CA VAL A 124 0.40 -16.81 -16.20
C VAL A 124 0.26 -17.27 -14.76
N ILE A 125 0.61 -16.38 -13.85
CA ILE A 125 0.40 -16.55 -12.42
C ILE A 125 -0.39 -15.36 -11.87
N ARG A 126 -1.28 -15.66 -10.94
CA ARG A 126 -2.09 -14.68 -10.22
C ARG A 126 -1.78 -14.81 -8.74
N VAL A 127 -1.18 -13.77 -8.18
CA VAL A 127 -0.85 -13.72 -6.76
C VAL A 127 -1.99 -12.99 -6.05
N PRO A 128 -2.73 -13.66 -5.14
CA PRO A 128 -3.79 -13.00 -4.37
C PRO A 128 -3.18 -11.99 -3.40
N LEU A 129 -3.85 -10.85 -3.22
CA LEU A 129 -3.42 -9.86 -2.22
C LEU A 129 -3.47 -10.43 -0.79
N ASP A 130 -4.36 -11.39 -0.55
CA ASP A 130 -4.52 -12.06 0.74
C ASP A 130 -3.35 -12.98 1.12
N LEU A 131 -2.45 -13.30 0.18
CA LEU A 131 -1.24 -14.07 0.50
C LEU A 131 -0.39 -13.36 1.57
N ASP A 132 -0.20 -12.05 1.40
CA ASP A 132 0.36 -11.16 2.41
C ASP A 132 0.02 -9.73 2.02
N ARG A 133 -0.95 -9.12 2.71
CA ARG A 133 -1.43 -7.76 2.40
C ARG A 133 -0.41 -6.65 2.70
N ARG A 134 0.68 -6.93 3.41
CA ARG A 134 1.78 -5.98 3.62
C ARG A 134 2.74 -5.97 2.43
N ILE A 135 2.97 -7.15 1.85
CA ILE A 135 3.85 -7.34 0.68
C ILE A 135 3.08 -7.02 -0.60
N PHE A 136 1.96 -7.71 -0.82
CA PHE A 136 1.13 -7.60 -2.01
C PHE A 136 0.05 -6.55 -1.81
N THR A 137 0.28 -5.40 -2.43
CA THR A 137 -0.72 -4.33 -2.51
C THR A 137 -1.20 -4.19 -3.96
N PRO A 138 -2.34 -3.50 -4.19
CA PRO A 138 -2.86 -3.33 -5.55
C PRO A 138 -1.93 -2.59 -6.52
N ILE A 139 -0.95 -1.85 -5.99
CA ILE A 139 0.15 -1.29 -6.76
C ILE A 139 1.38 -2.11 -6.40
N ALA A 140 1.76 -3.07 -7.25
CA ALA A 140 2.90 -3.93 -6.97
C ALA A 140 4.16 -3.10 -6.65
N ARG A 141 4.80 -3.39 -5.52
CA ARG A 141 5.98 -2.71 -4.97
C ARG A 141 7.15 -2.54 -5.95
N PRO A 142 7.56 -3.57 -6.72
CA PRO A 142 8.70 -3.44 -7.64
C PRO A 142 8.40 -2.62 -8.90
N THR A 143 7.23 -2.00 -9.02
CA THR A 143 6.87 -1.21 -10.20
C THR A 143 7.30 0.26 -10.06
N ALA A 144 7.62 0.88 -11.19
CA ALA A 144 7.84 2.33 -11.25
C ALA A 144 6.61 3.14 -10.77
N LYS A 145 5.41 2.57 -10.93
CA LYS A 145 4.15 3.15 -10.43
C LYS A 145 4.16 3.27 -8.90
N TRP A 146 4.65 2.27 -8.18
CA TRP A 146 4.82 2.33 -6.73
C TRP A 146 5.77 3.45 -6.33
N LYS A 147 6.98 3.49 -6.91
CA LYS A 147 7.98 4.54 -6.65
C LYS A 147 7.41 5.93 -6.89
N LYS A 148 6.73 6.15 -8.02
CA LYS A 148 6.09 7.43 -8.34
C LYS A 148 5.00 7.81 -7.34
N ALA A 149 4.18 6.85 -6.92
CA ALA A 149 3.13 7.08 -5.93
C ALA A 149 3.73 7.41 -4.56
N TYR A 150 4.73 6.65 -4.13
CA TYR A 150 5.38 6.81 -2.83
C TYR A 150 6.17 8.12 -2.71
N ASN A 151 6.78 8.60 -3.80
CA ASN A 151 7.46 9.91 -3.84
C ASN A 151 6.53 11.10 -3.51
N ARG A 152 5.20 10.92 -3.63
CA ARG A 152 4.23 11.94 -3.21
C ARG A 152 4.15 12.12 -1.69
N ARG A 153 4.75 11.22 -0.89
CA ARG A 153 4.80 11.31 0.58
C ARG A 153 5.31 12.66 1.07
N SER A 154 6.30 13.23 0.39
CA SER A 154 6.88 14.53 0.76
C SER A 154 5.85 15.67 0.73
N SER A 155 4.81 15.55 -0.09
CA SER A 155 3.71 16.52 -0.11
C SER A 155 2.84 16.40 1.13
N VAL A 156 2.59 15.18 1.61
CA VAL A 156 1.84 14.90 2.84
C VAL A 156 2.64 15.35 4.05
N GLU A 157 3.94 15.03 4.11
CA GLU A 157 4.85 15.47 5.18
C GLU A 157 4.89 17.01 5.30
N ARG A 158 4.88 17.72 4.16
CA ARG A 158 4.78 19.20 4.16
C ARG A 158 3.46 19.71 4.72
N VAL A 159 2.34 19.02 4.48
CA VAL A 159 1.05 19.39 5.06
C VAL A 159 1.07 19.16 6.58
N ASN A 160 1.57 18.00 7.02
CA ASN A 160 1.69 17.68 8.45
C ASN A 160 2.58 18.69 9.17
N SER A 161 3.75 19.01 8.62
CA SER A 161 4.65 20.03 9.17
C SER A 161 3.98 21.40 9.30
N ARG A 162 3.07 21.78 8.39
CA ARG A 162 2.31 23.03 8.50
C ARG A 162 1.28 22.98 9.62
N ILE A 163 0.59 21.86 9.79
CA ILE A 163 -0.36 21.68 10.89
C ILE A 163 0.41 21.77 12.21
N ASP A 164 1.49 21.02 12.36
CA ASP A 164 2.26 20.91 13.60
C ASP A 164 2.97 22.23 13.94
N GLN A 165 3.81 22.74 13.02
CA GLN A 165 4.71 23.86 13.27
C GLN A 165 4.09 25.21 12.92
N VAL A 166 3.49 25.37 11.73
CA VAL A 166 3.03 26.70 11.28
C VAL A 166 1.74 27.10 11.98
N LEU A 167 0.82 26.16 12.13
CA LEU A 167 -0.44 26.38 12.85
C LEU A 167 -0.33 26.04 14.34
N GLN A 168 0.85 25.63 14.81
CA GLN A 168 1.18 25.39 16.22
C GLN A 168 0.29 24.32 16.88
N PHE A 169 -0.21 23.35 16.09
CA PHE A 169 -0.95 22.21 16.64
C PHE A 169 -0.05 21.23 17.39
N GLU A 170 1.27 21.38 17.36
CA GLU A 170 2.17 20.67 18.29
C GLU A 170 2.18 21.33 19.69
N ARG A 171 2.02 22.66 19.75
CA ARG A 171 2.08 23.48 20.97
C ARG A 171 0.72 24.06 21.33
N HIS A 172 -0.24 23.18 21.54
CA HIS A 172 -1.63 23.57 21.80
C HIS A 172 -2.09 23.19 23.23
N THR A 173 -3.07 23.92 23.75
CA THR A 173 -3.73 23.60 25.04
C THR A 173 -5.12 22.97 24.86
N ILE A 174 -5.48 22.64 23.62
CA ILE A 174 -6.77 22.07 23.23
C ILE A 174 -6.98 20.72 23.91
N ARG A 175 -8.04 20.60 24.71
CA ARG A 175 -8.48 19.34 25.33
C ARG A 175 -9.73 18.80 24.63
N GLY A 176 -9.74 17.50 24.38
CA GLY A 176 -10.86 16.76 23.79
C GLY A 176 -10.70 16.51 22.29
N HIS A 177 -10.88 15.25 21.89
CA HIS A 177 -10.70 14.79 20.50
C HIS A 177 -11.59 15.54 19.50
N ALA A 178 -12.87 15.72 19.81
CA ALA A 178 -13.81 16.42 18.92
C ALA A 178 -13.38 17.87 18.63
N LYS A 179 -12.90 18.61 19.66
CA LYS A 179 -12.40 19.98 19.48
C LYS A 179 -11.14 20.02 18.62
N MET A 180 -10.25 19.06 18.81
CA MET A 180 -9.05 18.92 17.99
C MET A 180 -9.42 18.63 16.53
N GLN A 181 -10.29 17.65 16.31
CA GLN A 181 -10.77 17.26 14.98
C GLN A 181 -11.38 18.43 14.22
N THR A 182 -12.26 19.22 14.86
CA THR A 182 -12.85 20.41 14.23
C THR A 182 -11.78 21.43 13.83
N ARG A 183 -10.79 21.69 14.69
CA ARG A 183 -9.72 22.66 14.41
C ARG A 183 -8.79 22.20 13.29
N VAL A 184 -8.41 20.92 13.26
CA VAL A 184 -7.60 20.34 12.17
C VAL A 184 -8.39 20.38 10.85
N THR A 185 -9.69 20.08 10.89
CA THR A 185 -10.56 20.15 9.71
C THR A 185 -10.62 21.57 9.16
N LEU A 186 -10.82 22.57 10.03
CA LEU A 186 -10.82 23.97 9.63
C LEU A 186 -9.48 24.40 9.05
N ALA A 187 -8.36 23.99 9.66
CA ALA A 187 -7.02 24.25 9.15
C ALA A 187 -6.81 23.70 7.72
N LEU A 188 -7.26 22.47 7.46
CA LEU A 188 -7.20 21.86 6.13
C LEU A 188 -8.05 22.62 5.12
N ILE A 189 -9.28 23.01 5.49
CA ILE A 189 -10.16 23.81 4.64
C ILE A 189 -9.50 25.15 4.29
N VAL A 190 -8.96 25.86 5.27
CA VAL A 190 -8.27 27.15 5.06
C VAL A 190 -7.06 26.98 4.13
N MET A 191 -6.24 25.94 4.30
CA MET A 191 -5.11 25.69 3.40
C MET A 191 -5.57 25.44 1.96
N LEU A 192 -6.68 24.73 1.75
CA LEU A 192 -7.25 24.47 0.42
C LEU A 192 -7.85 25.74 -0.20
N THR A 193 -8.61 26.54 0.57
CA THR A 193 -9.21 27.78 0.07
C THR A 193 -8.16 28.82 -0.27
N MET A 194 -7.08 28.93 0.52
CA MET A 194 -5.94 29.78 0.22
C MET A 194 -5.25 29.38 -1.09
N ALA A 195 -5.00 28.07 -1.27
CA ALA A 195 -4.40 27.57 -2.51
C ALA A 195 -5.28 27.88 -3.72
N LEU A 196 -6.59 27.62 -3.62
CA LEU A 196 -7.56 27.92 -4.67
C LEU A 196 -7.61 29.42 -5.00
N GLY A 197 -7.67 30.29 -3.98
CA GLY A 197 -7.71 31.75 -4.16
C GLY A 197 -6.47 32.28 -4.87
N ARG A 198 -5.28 31.78 -4.50
CA ARG A 198 -4.01 32.15 -5.14
C ARG A 198 -3.93 31.69 -6.59
N ILE A 199 -4.37 30.48 -6.89
CA ILE A 199 -4.42 29.97 -8.27
C ILE A 199 -5.37 30.84 -9.11
N ARG A 200 -6.55 31.18 -8.60
CA ARG A 200 -7.50 32.07 -9.28
C ARG A 200 -6.95 33.49 -9.50
N ALA A 201 -6.12 33.99 -8.59
CA ALA A 201 -5.44 35.28 -8.73
C ALA A 201 -4.17 35.23 -9.60
N ASN A 202 -3.89 34.10 -10.27
CA ASN A 202 -2.68 33.86 -11.07
C ASN A 202 -1.38 34.04 -10.26
N GLN A 203 -1.39 33.60 -9.00
CA GLN A 203 -0.28 33.64 -8.03
C GLN A 203 0.08 32.22 -7.54
N ALA A 204 0.20 31.27 -8.47
CA ALA A 204 0.36 29.85 -8.14
C ALA A 204 1.62 29.57 -7.32
N GLU A 205 2.70 30.31 -7.53
CA GLU A 205 3.94 30.25 -6.77
C GLU A 205 3.74 30.54 -5.27
N PHE A 206 2.74 31.36 -4.93
CA PHE A 206 2.39 31.71 -3.55
C PHE A 206 1.22 30.90 -2.98
N MET A 207 0.79 29.82 -3.65
CA MET A 207 -0.39 29.02 -3.23
C MET A 207 -0.32 28.48 -1.80
N ARG A 208 0.89 28.39 -1.22
CA ARG A 208 1.13 27.91 0.13
C ARG A 208 1.47 29.01 1.14
N SER A 209 1.73 30.24 0.69
CA SER A 209 2.23 31.32 1.54
C SER A 209 1.13 31.94 2.40
N LEU A 210 1.38 32.04 3.71
CA LEU A 210 0.51 32.75 4.65
C LEU A 210 0.78 34.26 4.69
N THR A 211 1.97 34.69 4.30
CA THR A 211 2.46 36.07 4.47
C THR A 211 2.56 36.86 3.18
N ALA A 212 2.55 36.20 2.01
CA ALA A 212 2.67 36.89 0.73
C ALA A 212 1.50 37.87 0.52
N PRO A 213 1.73 39.04 -0.11
CA PRO A 213 0.64 39.97 -0.42
C PRO A 213 -0.30 39.35 -1.46
N VAL A 214 -1.61 39.51 -1.28
CA VAL A 214 -2.63 39.07 -2.26
C VAL A 214 -2.75 40.15 -3.33
N ARG A 215 -2.53 39.79 -4.60
CA ARG A 215 -2.81 40.71 -5.71
C ARG A 215 -4.32 40.90 -5.76
N ARG A 216 -4.80 42.10 -5.45
CA ARG A 216 -6.21 42.43 -5.65
C ARG A 216 -6.45 42.41 -7.16
N VAL A 217 -7.31 41.49 -7.60
CA VAL A 217 -7.85 41.54 -8.96
C VAL A 217 -8.73 42.79 -8.98
N ALA A 218 -8.41 43.75 -9.85
CA ALA A 218 -9.19 44.97 -10.02
C ALA A 218 -10.56 44.64 -10.62
#